data_AF-A0A8T5UNX5-F1
#
_entry.id   AF-A0A8T5UNX5-F1
#
_cell.length_a   1.000
_cell.length_b   1.000
_cell.length_c   1.000
_cell.angle_alpha   90.00
_cell.angle_beta   90.00
_cell.angle_gamma   90.00
#
_symmetry.space_group_name_H-M   'P 1'
#
loop_
_entity.id
_entity.type
_entity.pdbx_description
1 polymer ?
#
loop_
_entity_poly.entity_id
_entity_poly.type
_entity_poly.pdbx_seq_one_letter_code
_entity_poly.pdbx_strand_id
1 'polypeptide(L)' 'MGIPSLGDLVFPGNGVWKVPGELPVAERLNIPGLSGEVTVIRDDWGIPHIYASYEEDLF' A
#
# COMPACT_ATOMS: atom_id res chain seq x y z
N MET A 1 -23.43 -32.11 1.58
CA MET A 1 -22.36 -31.11 1.48
C MET A 1 -22.88 -30.03 0.54
N GLY A 2 -23.21 -28.84 1.04
CA GLY A 2 -23.80 -27.77 0.23
C GLY A 2 -22.73 -26.97 -0.50
N ILE A 3 -23.05 -26.46 -1.68
CA ILE A 3 -22.20 -25.48 -2.37
C ILE A 3 -22.33 -24.16 -1.59
N PRO A 4 -21.22 -23.54 -1.14
CA PRO A 4 -21.27 -22.27 -0.42
C PRO A 4 -21.93 -21.18 -1.26
N SER A 5 -22.51 -20.18 -0.59
CA SER A 5 -23.13 -19.05 -1.27
C SER A 5 -22.08 -18.28 -2.08
N LEU A 6 -22.47 -17.74 -3.24
CA LEU A 6 -21.54 -16.97 -4.07
C LEU A 6 -21.00 -15.73 -3.32
N GLY A 7 -21.82 -15.15 -2.44
CA GLY A 7 -21.45 -13.99 -1.63
C GLY A 7 -20.24 -14.25 -0.74
N ASP A 8 -20.20 -15.39 -0.05
CA ASP A 8 -19.07 -15.78 0.80
C ASP A 8 -17.78 -15.99 0.00
N LEU A 9 -17.88 -16.42 -1.27
CA LEU A 9 -16.71 -16.65 -2.12
C LEU A 9 -16.11 -15.34 -2.67
N VAL A 10 -16.95 -14.33 -2.94
CA VAL A 10 -16.54 -13.09 -3.60
C VAL A 10 -16.29 -11.93 -2.63
N PHE A 11 -16.65 -12.05 -1.36
CA PHE A 11 -16.43 -11.00 -0.37
C PHE A 11 -14.93 -10.86 -0.04
N PRO A 12 -14.29 -9.69 -0.22
CA PRO A 12 -12.84 -9.55 -0.04
C PRO A 12 -12.32 -9.87 1.37
N GLY A 13 -13.17 -9.78 2.40
CA GLY A 13 -12.77 -10.02 3.79
C GLY A 13 -12.70 -11.49 4.23
N ASN A 14 -13.37 -12.41 3.53
CA ASN A 14 -13.40 -13.85 3.84
C ASN A 14 -13.47 -14.77 2.61
N GLY A 15 -13.40 -14.21 1.40
CA GLY A 15 -13.49 -14.92 0.13
C GLY A 15 -12.17 -15.52 -0.33
N VAL A 16 -12.15 -16.03 -1.56
CA VAL A 16 -10.98 -16.75 -2.12
C VAL A 16 -9.88 -15.83 -2.66
N TRP A 17 -10.02 -14.52 -2.47
CA TRP A 17 -9.08 -13.53 -2.97
C TRP A 17 -7.75 -13.62 -2.21
N LYS A 18 -6.65 -13.57 -2.96
CA LYS A 18 -5.33 -13.39 -2.38
C LYS A 18 -5.17 -11.93 -1.97
N VAL A 19 -5.65 -11.60 -0.78
CA VAL A 19 -5.38 -10.30 -0.17
C VAL A 19 -3.88 -10.23 0.10
N PRO A 20 -3.15 -9.22 -0.41
CA PRO A 20 -1.76 -9.00 -0.02
C PRO A 20 -1.70 -8.99 1.51
N GLY A 21 -0.69 -9.64 2.09
CA GLY A 21 -0.52 -9.65 3.54
C GLY A 21 -0.42 -8.23 4.10
N GLU A 22 -0.50 -8.11 5.43
CA GLU A 22 -0.33 -6.83 6.11
C GLU A 22 0.98 -6.17 5.64
N LEU A 23 0.86 -4.95 5.09
CA LEU A 23 2.03 -4.15 4.76
C LEU A 23 2.67 -3.64 6.05
N PRO A 24 3.99 -3.44 6.09
CA PRO A 24 4.63 -2.82 7.23
C PRO A 24 4.06 -1.41 7.45
N VAL A 25 3.84 -1.05 8.71
CA VAL A 25 3.35 0.29 9.10
C VAL A 25 4.27 1.40 8.57
N ALA A 26 5.57 1.11 8.50
CA ALA A 26 6.56 1.97 7.87
C ALA A 26 7.71 1.12 7.32
N GLU A 27 8.30 1.55 6.21
CA GLU A 27 9.51 0.97 5.66
C GLU A 27 10.48 2.07 5.20
N ARG A 28 11.78 1.75 5.18
CA ARG A 28 12.81 2.60 4.60
C ARG A 28 13.38 1.90 3.38
N LEU A 29 13.38 2.60 2.25
CA LEU A 29 13.87 2.11 0.97
C LEU A 29 15.08 2.94 0.55
N ASN A 30 16.09 2.28 -0.01
CA ASN A 30 17.20 2.97 -0.66
C ASN A 30 16.94 2.99 -2.17
N ILE A 31 16.64 4.17 -2.72
CA ILE A 31 16.31 4.35 -4.13
C ILE A 31 17.51 5.01 -4.82
N PRO A 32 18.18 4.33 -5.77
CA PRO A 32 19.25 4.94 -6.54
C PRO A 32 18.75 6.14 -7.34
N GLY A 33 19.49 7.24 -7.30
CA GLY A 33 19.17 8.45 -8.07
C GLY A 33 18.45 9.53 -7.28
N LEU A 34 17.98 9.26 -6.06
CA LEU A 34 17.51 10.32 -5.17
C LEU A 34 18.67 11.20 -4.73
N SER A 35 18.46 12.51 -4.82
CA SER A 35 19.41 13.52 -4.34
C SER A 35 19.34 13.70 -2.82
N GLY A 36 18.19 13.40 -2.20
CA GLY A 36 17.99 13.47 -0.75
C GLY A 36 16.94 12.50 -0.19
N GLU A 37 16.61 12.67 1.09
CA GLU A 37 15.56 11.88 1.75
C GLU A 37 14.17 12.33 1.25
N VAL A 38 13.34 11.33 0.91
CA VAL A 38 11.92 11.51 0.56
C VAL A 38 11.08 10.80 1.61
N THR A 39 10.13 11.52 2.20
CA THR A 39 9.19 10.99 3.18
C THR A 39 7.80 10.88 2.55
N VAL A 40 7.21 9.68 2.60
CA VAL A 40 5.85 9.41 2.13
C VAL A 40 4.98 9.03 3.32
N ILE A 41 3.93 9.81 3.57
CA ILE A 41 2.95 9.54 4.63
C ILE A 41 1.61 9.27 3.96
N ARG A 42 0.92 8.19 4.35
CA ARG A 42 -0.44 7.91 3.90
C ARG A 42 -1.42 8.31 5.01
N ASP A 43 -2.47 9.02 4.65
CA ASP A 43 -3.57 9.33 5.57
C ASP A 43 -4.47 8.11 5.81
N ASP A 44 -5.54 8.31 6.58
CA ASP A 44 -6.52 7.25 6.91
C ASP A 44 -7.25 6.70 5.67
N TRP A 45 -7.21 7.41 4.54
CA TRP A 45 -7.80 7.00 3.27
C TRP A 45 -6.76 6.41 2.30
N GLY A 46 -5.49 6.33 2.72
CA GLY A 46 -4.39 5.83 1.92
C GLY A 46 -3.81 6.85 0.93
N ILE A 47 -4.21 8.12 1.00
CA ILE A 47 -3.74 9.17 0.09
C ILE A 47 -2.29 9.53 0.46
N PRO A 48 -1.33 9.48 -0.48
CA PRO A 48 0.06 9.76 -0.20
C PRO A 48 0.35 11.28 -0.16
N HIS A 49 0.96 11.72 0.92
CA HIS A 49 1.55 13.05 1.09
C HIS A 49 3.07 12.89 1.01
N ILE A 50 3.67 13.46 -0.03
CA ILE A 50 5.09 13.26 -0.38
C ILE A 50 5.86 14.53 -0.06
N TYR A 51 6.96 14.38 0.68
CA TYR A 51 7.86 15.47 1.05
C TYR A 51 9.27 15.12 0.60
N ALA A 52 9.92 16.04 -0.11
CA ALA A 52 11.30 15.90 -0.57
C ALA A 52 12.09 17.17 -0.28
N SER A 53 13.40 17.04 -0.13
CA SER A 53 14.31 18.18 0.02
C SER A 53 14.57 18.90 -1.30
N TYR A 54 14.46 18.16 -2.41
CA TYR A 54 14.74 18.62 -3.76
C TYR A 54 13.51 18.41 -4.64
N GLU A 55 13.24 19.37 -5.54
CA GLU A 55 12.04 19.33 -6.39
C GLU A 55 12.12 18.18 -7.40
N GLU A 56 13.30 17.88 -7.91
CA GLU A 56 13.55 16.77 -8.83
C GLU A 56 13.21 15.40 -8.23
N ASP A 57 13.33 15.24 -6.91
CA ASP A 57 13.03 13.98 -6.20
C ASP A 57 11.50 13.74 -6.06
N LEU A 58 10.66 14.69 -6.49
CA LEU A 58 9.19 14.55 -6.50
C LEU A 58 8.64 13.89 -7.78
N PHE A 59 9.46 13.69 -8.81
CA PHE A 59 9.05 13.26 -10.16
C PHE A 59 9.81 12.01 -10.63
#